data_AF-A0A2V7T7C5-F1
#
_entry.id   AF-A0A2V7T7C5-F1
#
_cell.length_a   1.000
_cell.length_b   1.000
_cell.length_c   1.000
_cell.angle_alpha   90.00
_cell.angle_beta   90.00
_cell.angle_gamma   90.00
#
_symmetry.space_group_name_H-M   'P 1'
#
loop_
_entity.id
_entity.type
_entity.pdbx_description
1 polymer ?
#
loop_
_entity_poly.entity_id
_entity_poly.type
_entity_poly.pdbx_seq_one_letter_code
_entity_poly.pdbx_strand_id
1 'polypeptide(L)'
;MVIGPHVFVVPPGALAAPVVITGKTTGDAGNAVYFKPAGLVFSIPASLTLSYANCNTLGSTASKEVAYTSDSLFIVYYVSSADAPSAKTVTGRIDHFSAFAVAW
;
A
#
# COMPACT_ATOMS: atom_id res chain seq x y z
N MET A 1 11.13 3.43 -3.12
CA MET A 1 11.06 2.25 -4.02
C MET A 1 9.82 2.40 -4.90
N VAL A 2 9.95 2.12 -6.20
CA VAL A 2 8.82 2.13 -7.16
C VAL A 2 8.43 0.68 -7.49
N ILE A 3 7.13 0.38 -7.51
CA ILE A 3 6.56 -0.96 -7.69
C ILE A 3 5.42 -0.84 -8.69
N GLY A 4 5.73 -0.97 -9.99
CA GLY A 4 4.76 -0.61 -11.03
C GLY A 4 4.31 0.85 -10.87
N PRO A 5 3.00 1.15 -10.77
CA PRO A 5 2.49 2.50 -10.56
C PRO A 5 2.48 2.94 -9.07
N HIS A 6 3.02 2.13 -8.16
CA HIS A 6 3.00 2.40 -6.72
C HIS A 6 4.35 2.88 -6.20
N VAL A 7 4.30 3.60 -5.07
CA VAL A 7 5.50 4.14 -4.41
C VAL A 7 5.50 3.72 -2.96
N PHE A 8 6.64 3.19 -2.51
CA PHE A 8 6.87 2.81 -1.13
C PHE A 8 8.11 3.51 -0.57
N VAL A 9 7.96 4.19 0.56
CA VAL A 9 9.01 5.01 1.20
C VAL A 9 9.19 4.57 2.65
N VAL A 10 10.37 4.02 2.94
CA VAL A 10 10.81 3.70 4.30
C VAL A 10 11.61 4.89 4.84
N PRO A 11 11.18 5.54 5.94
CA PRO A 11 11.92 6.66 6.50
C PRO A 11 13.22 6.18 7.17
N PRO A 12 14.24 7.06 7.29
CA PRO A 12 15.45 6.74 8.06
C PRO A 12 15.11 6.30 9.49
N GLY A 13 15.74 5.23 9.96
CA GLY A 13 15.51 4.71 11.31
C GLY A 13 14.25 3.84 11.50
N ALA A 14 13.46 3.61 10.44
CA ALA A 14 12.32 2.69 10.51
C ALA A 14 12.71 1.23 10.74
N LEU A 15 13.93 0.85 10.32
CA LEU A 15 14.47 -0.50 10.42
C LEU A 15 15.71 -0.50 11.32
N ALA A 16 15.77 -1.45 12.26
CA ALA A 16 16.88 -1.58 13.20
C ALA A 16 18.19 -2.09 12.55
N ALA A 17 18.09 -2.72 11.39
CA ALA A 17 19.21 -3.25 10.63
C ALA A 17 18.92 -3.16 9.11
N PRO A 18 19.95 -3.26 8.25
CA PRO A 18 19.73 -3.38 6.81
C PRO A 18 18.86 -4.61 6.48
N VAL A 19 17.80 -4.41 5.71
CA VAL A 19 16.89 -5.48 5.27
C VAL A 19 16.77 -5.45 3.75
N VAL A 20 16.81 -6.62 3.11
CA VAL A 20 16.48 -6.77 1.70
C VAL A 20 14.96 -6.80 1.56
N ILE A 21 14.41 -5.75 0.94
CA ILE A 21 12.96 -5.59 0.73
C ILE A 21 12.63 -6.06 -0.68
N THR A 22 11.69 -7.00 -0.79
CA THR A 22 11.10 -7.38 -2.08
C THR A 22 9.67 -6.86 -2.14
N GLY A 23 9.32 -6.16 -3.23
CA GLY A 23 7.97 -5.66 -3.49
C GLY A 23 7.52 -6.11 -4.87
N LYS A 24 6.28 -6.59 -4.98
CA LYS A 24 5.63 -6.90 -6.25
C LYS A 24 4.19 -6.39 -6.27
N THR A 25 3.67 -6.11 -7.45
CA THR A 25 2.23 -5.94 -7.64
C THR A 25 1.51 -7.28 -7.48
N THR A 26 0.29 -7.25 -6.95
CA THR A 26 -0.58 -8.42 -6.78
C THR A 26 -1.99 -8.13 -7.26
N GLY A 27 -2.71 -9.20 -7.62
CA GLY A 27 -4.06 -9.14 -8.17
C GLY A 27 -4.09 -8.83 -9.67
N ASP A 28 -5.10 -9.36 -10.36
CA ASP A 28 -5.30 -9.16 -11.81
C ASP A 28 -5.50 -7.69 -12.19
N ALA A 29 -5.97 -6.88 -11.22
CA ALA A 29 -6.18 -5.46 -11.36
C ALA A 29 -4.95 -4.60 -11.01
N GLY A 30 -3.85 -5.15 -10.49
CA GLY A 30 -2.62 -4.36 -10.23
C GLY A 30 -2.76 -3.19 -9.25
N ASN A 31 -3.78 -3.20 -8.39
CA ASN A 31 -4.04 -2.18 -7.36
C ASN A 31 -3.70 -2.68 -5.95
N ALA A 32 -2.86 -3.70 -5.88
CA ALA A 32 -2.35 -4.26 -4.66
C ALA A 32 -0.84 -4.49 -4.78
N VAL A 33 -0.18 -4.46 -3.64
CA VAL A 33 1.26 -4.73 -3.50
C VAL A 33 1.47 -5.76 -2.41
N TYR A 34 2.55 -6.50 -2.55
CA TYR A 34 2.98 -7.48 -1.58
C TYR A 34 4.46 -7.28 -1.26
N PHE A 35 4.77 -7.19 0.03
CA PHE A 35 6.12 -6.99 0.56
C PHE A 35 6.67 -8.21 1.29
N LYS A 36 7.96 -8.46 1.12
CA LYS A 36 8.76 -9.41 1.92
C LYS A 36 10.00 -8.72 2.50
N PRO A 37 10.47 -9.15 3.69
CA PRO A 37 9.93 -10.25 4.52
C PRO A 37 8.64 -9.86 5.25
N ALA A 38 7.62 -10.73 5.23
CA ALA A 38 6.33 -10.43 5.86
C ALA A 38 6.45 -10.32 7.39
N GLY A 39 5.67 -9.41 7.99
CA GLY A 39 5.56 -9.27 9.45
C GLY A 39 6.71 -8.56 10.13
N LEU A 40 7.75 -8.12 9.40
CA LEU A 40 8.76 -7.25 9.99
C LEU A 40 8.14 -5.87 10.24
N VAL A 41 8.13 -5.47 11.51
CA VAL A 41 7.52 -4.24 12.02
C VAL A 41 8.53 -3.09 12.00
N PHE A 42 8.06 -1.90 11.61
CA PHE A 42 8.85 -0.68 11.58
C PHE A 42 8.77 0.07 12.91
N SER A 43 9.89 0.62 13.37
CA SER A 43 9.92 1.55 14.50
C SER A 43 9.28 2.90 14.16
N ILE A 44 9.32 3.27 12.87
CA ILE A 44 8.71 4.49 12.32
C ILE A 44 7.87 4.05 11.12
N PRO A 45 6.55 4.35 11.08
CA PRO A 45 5.70 3.94 9.98
C PRO A 45 6.23 4.39 8.61
N ALA A 46 6.19 3.47 7.65
CA ALA A 46 6.52 3.74 6.26
C ALA A 46 5.31 4.31 5.51
N SER A 47 5.57 5.00 4.40
CA SER A 47 4.53 5.53 3.53
C SER A 47 4.35 4.64 2.31
N LEU A 48 3.11 4.23 2.05
CA LEU A 48 2.72 3.47 0.87
C LEU A 48 1.69 4.25 0.06
N THR A 49 2.07 4.68 -1.14
CA THR A 49 1.17 5.29 -2.11
C THR A 49 0.78 4.25 -3.15
N LEU A 50 -0.51 3.88 -3.16
CA LEU A 50 -1.12 3.04 -4.18
C LEU A 50 -1.77 3.91 -5.25
N SER A 51 -1.72 3.43 -6.49
CA SER A 51 -2.40 4.05 -7.61
C SER A 51 -3.63 3.22 -7.91
N TYR A 52 -4.72 3.90 -8.24
CA TYR A 52 -5.93 3.30 -8.79
C TYR A 52 -6.27 3.95 -10.14
N ALA A 53 -5.25 4.40 -10.87
CA ALA A 53 -5.44 5.12 -12.14
C ALA A 53 -6.18 4.30 -13.20
N ASN A 54 -6.06 2.98 -13.12
CA ASN A 54 -6.74 2.00 -13.96
C ASN A 54 -8.19 1.71 -13.52
N CYS A 55 -8.63 2.17 -12.35
CA CYS A 55 -10.00 2.05 -11.91
C CYS A 55 -10.87 3.13 -12.59
N ASN A 56 -12.07 2.72 -13.01
CA ASN A 56 -13.10 3.66 -13.42
C ASN A 56 -13.74 4.27 -12.17
N THR A 57 -13.32 5.49 -11.81
CA THR A 57 -13.82 6.24 -10.66
C THR A 57 -14.91 7.25 -11.02
N LEU A 58 -15.41 7.25 -12.26
CA LEU A 58 -16.48 8.16 -12.69
C LEU A 58 -17.72 8.00 -11.80
N GLY A 59 -18.14 9.09 -11.16
CA GLY A 59 -19.32 9.13 -10.30
C GLY A 59 -19.14 8.57 -8.88
N SER A 60 -17.96 8.04 -8.54
CA SER A 60 -17.67 7.59 -7.16
C SER A 60 -17.30 8.77 -6.28
N THR A 61 -18.07 9.03 -5.24
CA THR A 61 -17.71 9.98 -4.15
C THR A 61 -17.00 9.29 -2.98
N ALA A 62 -16.92 7.95 -2.99
CA ALA A 62 -16.25 7.18 -1.94
C ALA A 62 -14.73 7.44 -1.97
N SER A 63 -14.22 7.97 -0.85
CA SER A 63 -12.79 8.13 -0.60
C SER A 63 -12.11 6.77 -0.62
N LYS A 64 -10.98 6.67 -1.33
CA LYS A 64 -10.18 5.46 -1.33
C LYS A 64 -9.35 5.34 -0.07
N GLU A 65 -9.14 4.10 0.35
CA GLU A 65 -8.34 3.75 1.51
C GLU A 65 -7.30 2.70 1.13
N VAL A 66 -6.24 2.62 1.91
CA VAL A 66 -5.31 1.49 1.87
C VAL A 66 -5.80 0.45 2.88
N ALA A 67 -6.00 -0.78 2.43
CA ALA A 67 -6.36 -1.91 3.25
C ALA A 67 -5.16 -2.85 3.41
N TYR A 68 -4.92 -3.29 4.64
CA TYR A 68 -4.11 -4.48 4.89
C TYR A 68 -4.95 -5.72 4.56
N THR A 69 -4.37 -6.64 3.80
CA THR A 69 -5.07 -7.81 3.25
C THR A 69 -4.33 -9.12 3.51
N SER A 70 -5.07 -10.22 3.46
CA SER A 70 -4.48 -11.55 3.24
C SER A 70 -4.01 -11.72 1.79
N ASP A 71 -3.26 -12.80 1.52
CA ASP A 71 -2.84 -13.15 0.15
C ASP A 71 -4.01 -13.35 -0.83
N SER A 72 -5.21 -13.64 -0.31
CA SER A 72 -6.46 -13.78 -1.09
C SER A 72 -7.30 -12.49 -1.14
N LEU A 73 -6.71 -11.33 -0.81
CA LEU A 73 -7.35 -10.02 -0.82
C LEU A 73 -8.51 -9.82 0.18
N PHE A 74 -8.68 -10.73 1.16
CA PHE A 74 -9.55 -10.44 2.30
C PHE A 74 -8.98 -9.29 3.10
N ILE A 75 -9.78 -8.25 3.31
CA ILE A 75 -9.42 -7.09 4.15
C ILE A 75 -9.34 -7.55 5.60
N VAL A 76 -8.18 -7.33 6.21
CA VAL A 76 -7.97 -7.56 7.64
C VAL A 76 -8.30 -6.28 8.42
N TYR A 77 -7.73 -5.14 8.00
CA TYR A 77 -8.09 -3.81 8.52
C TYR A 77 -7.69 -2.69 7.55
N TYR A 78 -8.27 -1.51 7.72
CA TYR A 78 -7.90 -0.29 6.99
C TYR A 78 -6.77 0.45 7.71
N VAL A 79 -5.78 0.90 6.95
CA VAL A 79 -4.70 1.74 7.50
C VAL A 79 -5.07 3.21 7.40
N SER A 80 -4.53 4.04 8.30
CA SER A 80 -4.67 5.49 8.22
C SER A 80 -4.19 5.98 6.86
N SER A 81 -5.12 6.50 6.06
CA SER A 81 -4.91 6.82 4.64
C SER A 81 -5.39 8.22 4.30
N ALA A 82 -4.80 8.78 3.25
CA ALA A 82 -5.24 10.02 2.61
C ALA A 82 -5.41 9.78 1.10
N ASP A 83 -6.63 10.01 0.61
CA ASP A 83 -6.94 9.89 -0.82
C ASP A 83 -6.59 11.18 -1.56
N ALA A 84 -6.10 11.04 -2.79
CA ALA A 84 -5.83 12.11 -3.73
C ALA A 84 -6.54 11.83 -5.07
N PRO A 85 -7.86 12.11 -5.17
CA PRO A 85 -8.68 11.81 -6.35
C PRO A 85 -8.17 12.37 -7.67
N SER A 86 -7.59 13.58 -7.64
CA SER A 86 -7.02 14.23 -8.83
C SER A 86 -5.79 13.49 -9.38
N ALA A 87 -4.99 12.89 -8.50
CA ALA A 87 -3.83 12.09 -8.87
C ALA A 87 -4.16 10.60 -9.07
N LYS A 88 -5.39 10.18 -8.73
CA LYS A 88 -5.81 8.78 -8.66
C LYS A 88 -4.88 7.91 -7.82
N THR A 89 -4.51 8.42 -6.64
CA THR A 89 -3.66 7.73 -5.68
C THR A 89 -4.22 7.83 -4.27
N VAL A 90 -3.90 6.84 -3.44
CA VAL A 90 -4.18 6.84 -2.00
C VAL A 90 -2.89 6.53 -1.25
N THR A 91 -2.59 7.31 -0.20
CA THR A 91 -1.37 7.14 0.59
C THR A 91 -1.72 6.70 2.00
N GLY A 92 -1.25 5.51 2.38
CA GLY A 92 -1.41 4.91 3.70
C GLY A 92 -0.12 4.90 4.50
N ARG A 93 -0.24 5.05 5.83
CA ARG A 93 0.87 4.78 6.76
C ARG A 93 0.84 3.31 7.16
N ILE A 94 1.90 2.58 6.84
CA ILE A 94 2.03 1.15 7.16
C ILE A 94 3.14 0.93 8.18
N ASP A 95 2.92 0.02 9.10
CA ASP A 95 3.79 -0.30 10.24
C ASP A 95 4.54 -1.62 10.06
N HIS A 96 4.25 -2.38 9.00
CA HIS A 96 4.93 -3.65 8.71
C HIS A 96 4.90 -3.99 7.22
N PHE A 97 5.80 -4.90 6.80
CA PHE A 97 5.74 -5.49 5.47
C PHE A 97 4.62 -6.54 5.38
N SER A 98 3.75 -6.40 4.37
CA SER A 98 2.62 -7.31 4.14
C SER A 98 1.97 -7.12 2.77
N ALA A 99 0.77 -7.66 2.57
CA ALA A 99 -0.08 -7.41 1.40
C ALA A 99 -1.02 -6.22 1.64
N PHE A 100 -1.01 -5.24 0.74
CA PHE A 100 -1.87 -4.06 0.83
C PHE A 100 -2.58 -3.79 -0.49
N ALA A 101 -3.82 -3.35 -0.43
CA ALA A 101 -4.65 -3.07 -1.60
C ALA A 101 -5.41 -1.75 -1.46
N VAL A 102 -5.82 -1.17 -2.59
CA VAL A 102 -6.81 -0.08 -2.60
C VAL A 102 -8.20 -0.64 -2.27
N ALA A 103 -8.95 0.02 -1.40
CA ALA A 103 -10.31 -0.33 -1.00
C ALA A 103 -11.24 0.90 -0.99
N TRP A 104 -12.55 0.67 -1.13
CA TRP A 104 -13.62 1.69 -1.09
C TRP A 104 -15.01 1.08 -0.96
#